data_AF-A0A087UQ51-F1
#
_entry.id   AF-A0A087UQ51-F1
#
_cell.length_a   1.000
_cell.length_b   1.000
_cell.length_c   1.000
_cell.angle_alpha   90.00
_cell.angle_beta   90.00
_cell.angle_gamma   90.00
#
_symmetry.space_group_name_H-M   'P 1'
#
loop_
_entity.id
_entity.type
_entity.pdbx_description
1 polymer ?
#
loop_
_entity_poly.entity_id
_entity_poly.type
_entity_poly.pdbx_seq_one_letter_code
_entity_poly.pdbx_strand_id
1 'polypeptide(L)'
;MPRNGSQYIVEFEPNASMHTAHHMMIFGCDLPGQMQADNPRLVWDCGQMGGQRSGYLRGSACSSGFQVIYAWAKDAPPLELPNGVGFRVGNSSGINYLILQVHYADVDKFLNGGTDNSGIIISLLPGTTNKVTKP
;
A
#
# COMPACT_ATOMS: atom_id res chain seq x y z
N MET A 1 8.14 -2.97 -7.40
CA MET A 1 7.48 -3.25 -8.70
C MET A 1 8.48 -3.92 -9.63
N PRO A 2 8.10 -4.87 -10.49
CA PRO A 2 9.04 -5.56 -11.37
C PRO A 2 9.70 -4.55 -12.30
N ARG A 3 11.00 -4.73 -12.52
CA ARG A 3 11.78 -3.85 -13.39
C ARG A 3 11.47 -4.04 -14.88
N ASN A 4 10.86 -5.17 -15.28
CA ASN A 4 10.56 -5.51 -16.67
C ASN A 4 9.09 -5.96 -16.85
N GLY A 5 8.30 -5.14 -17.55
CA GLY A 5 6.92 -5.46 -17.97
C GLY A 5 5.81 -4.95 -17.04
N SER A 6 4.57 -4.98 -17.53
CA SER A 6 3.39 -4.71 -16.69
C SER A 6 2.92 -5.98 -15.99
N GLN A 7 2.22 -5.83 -14.86
CA GLN A 7 1.54 -6.90 -14.12
C GLN A 7 0.10 -6.52 -13.81
N TYR A 8 -0.70 -7.50 -13.40
CA TYR A 8 -2.02 -7.27 -12.80
C TYR A 8 -1.99 -7.66 -11.33
N ILE A 9 -2.44 -6.76 -10.47
CA ILE A 9 -2.83 -7.10 -9.09
C ILE A 9 -4.22 -7.72 -9.15
N VAL A 10 -4.36 -8.92 -8.60
CA VAL A 10 -5.61 -9.71 -8.69
C VAL A 10 -6.19 -10.08 -7.33
N GLU A 11 -5.47 -9.80 -6.24
CA GLU A 11 -5.90 -10.11 -4.90
C GLU A 11 -5.15 -9.26 -3.87
N PHE A 12 -5.84 -8.97 -2.77
CA PHE A 12 -5.30 -8.28 -1.60
C PHE A 12 -5.66 -9.09 -0.36
N GLU A 13 -4.64 -9.55 0.37
CA GLU A 13 -4.80 -10.26 1.63
C GLU A 13 -4.22 -9.40 2.77
N PRO A 14 -5.04 -8.90 3.71
CA PRO A 14 -4.55 -8.09 4.81
C PRO A 14 -3.78 -8.95 5.81
N ASN A 15 -2.53 -8.59 6.08
CA ASN A 15 -1.72 -9.11 7.17
C ASN A 15 -1.62 -8.03 8.25
N ALA A 16 -2.67 -7.90 9.08
CA ALA A 16 -2.84 -6.79 10.00
C ALA A 16 -2.77 -7.23 11.47
N SER A 17 -2.06 -6.48 12.31
CA SER A 17 -2.21 -6.53 13.77
C SER A 17 -3.54 -5.85 14.16
N MET A 18 -4.63 -6.62 14.23
CA MET A 18 -6.00 -6.11 14.46
C MET A 18 -6.19 -5.28 15.75
N HIS A 19 -5.26 -5.37 16.70
CA HIS A 19 -5.27 -4.59 17.94
C HIS A 19 -4.60 -3.21 17.82
N THR A 20 -3.94 -2.90 16.70
CA THR A 20 -3.10 -1.69 16.57
C THR A 20 -3.40 -0.95 15.26
N ALA A 21 -3.43 -1.65 14.13
CA ALA A 21 -3.80 -1.06 12.84
C ALA A 21 -5.33 -0.87 12.75
N HIS A 22 -5.78 0.36 12.50
CA HIS A 22 -7.21 0.68 12.39
C HIS A 22 -7.71 0.60 10.95
N HIS A 23 -6.94 1.15 10.00
CA HIS A 23 -7.15 0.95 8.56
C HIS A 23 -5.83 1.04 7.79
N MET A 24 -5.82 0.44 6.61
CA MET A 24 -4.68 0.44 5.70
C MET A 24 -5.16 0.79 4.29
N MET A 25 -4.34 1.51 3.54
CA MET A 25 -4.63 1.88 2.16
C MET A 25 -3.41 1.62 1.29
N ILE A 26 -3.65 1.19 0.05
CA ILE A 26 -2.63 1.11 -0.99
C ILE A 26 -2.93 2.17 -2.04
N PHE A 27 -1.96 3.03 -2.28
CA PHE A 27 -1.97 3.99 -3.37
C PHE A 27 -1.03 3.56 -4.48
N GLY A 28 -1.48 3.71 -5.72
CA GLY A 28 -0.64 3.69 -6.90
C GLY A 28 -0.11 5.08 -7.15
N CYS A 29 1.20 5.20 -7.38
CA CYS A 29 1.86 6.45 -7.71
C CYS A 29 2.71 6.31 -8.97
N ASP A 30 2.86 7.40 -9.71
CA ASP A 30 3.95 7.53 -10.69
C ASP A 30 5.27 7.86 -9.97
N LEU A 31 5.23 8.81 -9.02
CA LEU A 31 6.32 9.07 -8.08
C LEU A 31 5.80 9.10 -6.64
N PRO A 32 6.50 8.46 -5.68
CA PRO A 32 6.12 8.49 -4.28
C PRO A 32 6.29 9.92 -3.72
N GLY A 33 5.57 10.23 -2.65
CA GLY A 33 5.67 11.54 -1.99
C GLY A 33 6.98 11.74 -1.23
N GLN A 34 7.66 10.65 -0.85
CA GLN A 34 9.01 10.65 -0.30
C GLN A 34 9.82 9.51 -0.94
N MET A 35 11.09 9.77 -1.25
CA MET A 35 12.00 8.78 -1.83
C MET A 35 13.43 9.09 -1.42
N GLN A 36 14.21 8.04 -1.13
CA GLN A 36 15.63 8.14 -0.86
C GLN A 36 16.33 7.04 -1.65
N ALA A 37 17.32 7.41 -2.47
CA ALA A 37 17.92 6.53 -3.48
C ALA A 37 18.41 5.18 -2.91
N ASP A 38 18.96 5.21 -1.69
CA ASP A 38 19.57 4.05 -1.05
C ASP A 38 18.74 3.46 0.09
N ASN A 39 17.47 3.86 0.23
CA ASN A 39 16.58 3.37 1.28
C ASN A 39 15.23 2.91 0.72
N PRO A 40 15.14 1.64 0.26
CA PRO A 40 13.89 1.07 -0.26
C PRO A 40 12.84 0.81 0.83
N ARG A 41 13.17 1.02 2.11
CA ARG A 41 12.28 0.81 3.27
C ARG A 41 11.94 2.12 3.96
N LEU A 42 12.05 3.24 3.25
CA LEU A 42 11.72 4.55 3.80
C LEU A 42 10.28 4.57 4.32
N VAL A 43 10.12 4.94 5.59
CA VAL A 43 8.83 5.22 6.21
C VAL A 43 8.76 6.71 6.50
N TRP A 44 7.61 7.32 6.25
CA TRP A 44 7.37 8.73 6.47
C TRP A 44 5.97 8.98 7.00
N ASP A 45 5.79 10.15 7.60
CA ASP A 45 4.50 10.65 8.05
C ASP A 45 3.70 11.18 6.86
N CYS A 46 2.56 10.55 6.61
CA CYS A 46 1.67 10.90 5.50
C CYS A 46 1.07 12.31 5.63
N GLY A 47 1.10 12.90 6.82
CA GLY A 47 0.72 14.28 7.09
C GLY A 47 -0.77 14.60 6.92
N GLN A 48 -1.63 13.60 6.73
CA GLN A 48 -3.07 13.76 6.56
C GLN A 48 -3.82 13.84 7.90
N MET A 49 -3.18 13.45 9.01
CA MET A 49 -3.74 13.55 10.35
C MET A 49 -3.17 14.78 11.06
N GLY A 50 -4.03 15.56 11.72
CA GLY A 50 -3.70 16.81 12.43
C GLY A 50 -2.92 16.62 13.75
N GLY A 51 -2.18 15.51 13.89
CA GLY A 51 -1.42 15.16 15.08
C GLY A 51 -0.12 15.95 15.24
N GLN A 52 0.58 15.71 16.36
CA GLN A 52 1.90 16.28 16.62
C GLN A 52 2.89 15.90 15.51
N ARG A 53 3.89 16.77 15.28
CA ARG A 53 4.98 16.47 14.34
C ARG A 53 5.70 15.21 14.79
N SER A 54 5.64 14.18 13.96
CA SER A 54 6.45 12.99 14.16
C SER A 54 7.93 13.30 13.89
N GLY A 55 8.83 12.45 14.40
CA GLY A 55 10.27 12.52 14.06
C GLY A 55 10.60 12.08 12.63
N TYR A 56 9.60 11.70 11.84
CA TYR A 56 9.76 11.25 10.46
C TYR A 56 9.68 12.44 9.49
N LEU A 57 10.22 12.25 8.28
CA LEU A 57 9.93 13.13 7.16
C LEU A 57 8.41 13.17 6.92
N ARG A 58 7.88 14.31 6.47
CA ARG A 58 6.46 14.48 6.17
C ARG A 58 6.25 14.63 4.67
N GLY A 59 5.26 13.92 4.13
CA GLY A 59 4.91 13.99 2.72
C GLY A 59 3.64 13.22 2.41
N SER A 60 2.96 13.57 1.31
CA SER A 60 1.81 12.81 0.81
C SER A 60 2.19 11.37 0.42
N ALA A 61 1.20 10.54 0.10
CA ALA A 61 1.46 9.19 -0.44
C ALA A 61 2.21 9.28 -1.78
N CYS A 62 1.73 10.10 -2.71
CA CYS A 62 2.32 10.32 -4.03
C CYS A 62 2.72 11.79 -4.21
N SER A 63 3.80 12.05 -4.94
CA SER A 63 4.10 13.38 -5.49
C SER A 63 3.49 13.57 -6.87
N SER A 64 3.32 12.48 -7.65
CA SER A 64 2.60 12.46 -8.92
C SER A 64 1.84 11.13 -9.13
N GLY A 65 0.81 11.17 -9.98
CA GLY A 65 0.09 9.96 -10.42
C GLY A 65 -0.72 9.25 -9.33
N PHE A 66 -1.39 10.00 -8.45
CA PHE A 66 -2.15 9.46 -7.32
C PHE A 66 -3.37 8.63 -7.77
N GLN A 67 -3.43 7.37 -7.34
CA GLN A 67 -4.56 6.47 -7.56
C GLN A 67 -4.83 5.64 -6.29
N VAL A 68 -6.09 5.55 -5.87
CA VAL A 68 -6.48 4.63 -4.78
C VAL A 68 -6.65 3.24 -5.37
N ILE A 69 -5.94 2.24 -4.83
CA ILE A 69 -5.95 0.87 -5.35
C ILE A 69 -6.72 -0.06 -4.44
N TYR A 70 -6.49 0.05 -3.14
CA TYR A 70 -7.11 -0.82 -2.15
C TYR A 70 -7.26 -0.11 -0.81
N ALA A 71 -8.32 -0.45 -0.09
CA ALA A 71 -8.54 -0.01 1.28
C ALA A 71 -8.98 -1.21 2.12
N TRP A 72 -8.42 -1.32 3.31
CA TRP A 72 -8.79 -2.26 4.35
C TRP A 72 -9.17 -1.47 5.59
N ALA A 73 -10.24 -1.89 6.26
CA ALA A 73 -10.61 -1.41 7.57
C ALA A 73 -10.79 -2.62 8.49
N LYS A 74 -10.48 -2.42 9.78
CA LYS A 74 -10.73 -3.42 10.80
C LYS A 74 -12.21 -3.84 10.79
N ASP A 75 -12.43 -5.15 10.86
CA ASP A 75 -13.76 -5.79 10.87
C ASP A 75 -14.62 -5.58 9.61
N ALA A 76 -14.06 -4.99 8.54
CA ALA A 76 -14.72 -4.91 7.25
C ALA A 76 -14.59 -6.24 6.49
N PRO A 77 -15.61 -6.62 5.67
CA PRO A 77 -15.50 -7.78 4.78
C PRO A 77 -14.29 -7.66 3.83
N PRO A 78 -13.66 -8.77 3.45
CA PRO A 78 -12.56 -8.75 2.48
C PRO A 78 -13.07 -8.26 1.11
N LEU A 79 -12.22 -7.53 0.38
CA LEU A 79 -12.48 -7.21 -1.02
C LEU A 79 -12.21 -8.44 -1.88
N GLU A 80 -13.24 -8.94 -2.54
CA GLU A 80 -13.08 -9.92 -3.61
C GLU A 80 -13.19 -9.20 -4.95
N LEU A 81 -12.12 -9.26 -5.75
CA LEU A 81 -12.18 -8.77 -7.12
C LEU A 81 -13.02 -9.74 -7.97
N PRO A 82 -13.96 -9.23 -8.80
CA PRO A 82 -14.69 -10.08 -9.73
C PRO A 82 -13.75 -10.82 -10.68
N ASN A 83 -14.17 -11.99 -11.16
CA ASN A 83 -13.42 -12.75 -12.16
C ASN A 83 -13.13 -11.87 -13.40
N GLY A 84 -11.88 -11.90 -13.87
CA GLY A 84 -11.44 -11.08 -15.01
C GLY A 84 -11.03 -9.64 -14.65
N VAL A 85 -11.15 -9.23 -13.38
CA VAL A 85 -10.78 -7.87 -12.93
C VAL A 85 -9.43 -7.89 -12.23
N GLY A 86 -8.58 -6.91 -12.55
CA GLY A 86 -7.31 -6.68 -11.87
C GLY A 86 -6.74 -5.30 -12.16
N PHE A 87 -5.88 -4.80 -11.29
CA PHE A 87 -5.25 -3.48 -11.45
C PHE A 87 -3.93 -3.63 -12.21
N ARG A 88 -3.82 -2.98 -13.36
CA ARG A 88 -2.58 -3.00 -14.15
C ARG A 88 -1.53 -2.08 -13.52
N VAL A 89 -0.33 -2.60 -13.26
CA VAL A 89 0.79 -1.86 -12.67
C VAL A 89 2.09 -2.03 -13.47
N GLY A 90 3.01 -1.09 -13.31
CA GLY A 90 4.28 -1.02 -14.04
C GLY A 90 4.12 -0.58 -15.51
N ASN A 91 5.26 -0.37 -16.18
CA ASN A 91 5.33 0.12 -17.56
C ASN A 91 4.47 1.39 -17.78
N SER A 92 3.69 1.46 -18.86
CA SER A 92 2.82 2.60 -19.19
C SER A 92 1.48 2.64 -18.43
N SER A 93 1.33 1.91 -17.32
CA SER A 93 0.09 1.92 -16.52
C SER A 93 -0.13 3.22 -15.74
N GLY A 94 0.92 4.04 -15.56
CA GLY A 94 0.87 5.20 -14.67
C GLY A 94 0.95 4.86 -13.18
N ILE A 95 1.16 3.57 -12.83
CA ILE A 95 1.39 3.11 -11.47
C ILE A 95 2.76 2.43 -11.42
N ASN A 96 3.78 3.21 -11.06
CA ASN A 96 5.19 2.78 -10.98
C ASN A 96 5.64 2.45 -9.55
N TYR A 97 4.88 2.90 -8.56
CA TYR A 97 5.10 2.63 -7.14
C TYR A 97 3.78 2.28 -6.45
N LEU A 98 3.84 1.38 -5.47
CA LEU A 98 2.76 1.17 -4.51
C LEU A 98 3.20 1.75 -3.18
N ILE A 99 2.31 2.51 -2.56
CA ILE A 99 2.54 3.12 -1.25
C ILE A 99 1.50 2.57 -0.30
N LEU A 100 1.97 1.88 0.74
CA LEU A 100 1.14 1.44 1.85
C LEU A 100 1.06 2.57 2.88
N GLN A 101 -0.15 2.99 3.20
CA GLN A 101 -0.44 3.82 4.36
C GLN A 101 -1.10 2.96 5.44
N VAL A 102 -0.59 3.06 6.67
CA VAL A 102 -1.18 2.41 7.84
C VAL A 102 -1.57 3.49 8.83
N HIS A 103 -2.84 3.50 9.23
CA HIS A 103 -3.32 4.36 10.30
C HIS A 103 -3.46 3.53 11.58
N TYR A 104 -2.63 3.87 12.57
CA TYR A 104 -2.68 3.29 13.92
C TYR A 104 -3.55 4.18 14.80
N ALA A 105 -4.64 3.63 15.36
CA ALA A 105 -5.52 4.35 16.29
C ALA A 105 -5.15 4.09 17.76
N ASP A 106 -4.68 2.88 18.06
CA ASP A 106 -4.14 2.50 19.37
C ASP A 106 -2.62 2.33 19.22
N VAL A 107 -1.87 3.04 20.06
CA VAL A 107 -0.41 3.09 20.02
C VAL A 107 0.24 2.57 21.31
N ASP A 108 -0.52 1.99 22.23
CA ASP A 108 -0.01 1.51 23.52
C ASP A 108 1.12 0.49 23.35
N LYS A 109 1.01 -0.36 22.32
CA LYS A 109 2.04 -1.32 21.90
C LYS A 109 3.40 -0.66 21.61
N PHE A 110 3.41 0.60 21.16
CA PHE A 110 4.63 1.32 20.77
C PHE A 110 5.29 2.09 21.91
N LEU A 111 4.56 2.37 23.01
CA LEU A 111 5.07 3.19 24.12
C LEU A 111 6.32 2.60 24.79
N ASN A 112 6.47 1.28 24.74
CA ASN A 112 7.61 0.55 25.32
C ASN A 112 8.58 0.02 24.24
N GLY A 113 8.62 0.65 23.06
CA GLY A 113 9.52 0.27 21.97
C GLY A 113 9.08 -0.96 21.17
N GLY A 114 7.81 -1.37 21.28
CA GLY A 114 7.26 -2.41 20.43
C GLY A 114 7.28 -2.01 18.95
N THR A 115 7.22 -2.99 18.06
CA THR A 115 7.21 -2.78 16.61
C THR A 115 5.99 -3.43 15.97
N ASP A 116 5.70 -3.04 14.74
CA ASP A 116 4.61 -3.61 13.96
C ASP A 116 5.01 -3.84 12.51
N ASN A 117 4.47 -4.89 11.91
CA ASN A 117 4.74 -5.30 10.53
C ASN A 117 3.43 -5.44 9.74
N SER A 118 2.37 -4.73 10.13
CA SER A 118 1.09 -4.76 9.41
C SER A 118 1.28 -4.32 7.95
N GLY A 119 0.60 -5.00 7.05
CA GLY A 119 0.61 -4.68 5.63
C GLY A 119 -0.39 -5.51 4.84
N ILE A 120 -0.24 -5.48 3.52
CA ILE A 120 -1.10 -6.21 2.58
C ILE A 120 -0.23 -7.10 1.71
N ILE A 121 -0.56 -8.38 1.67
CA ILE A 121 -0.01 -9.34 0.72
C ILE A 121 -0.77 -9.17 -0.61
N ILE A 122 -0.05 -9.11 -1.72
CA ILE A 122 -0.61 -8.85 -3.04
C ILE A 122 -0.27 -10.01 -3.97
N SER A 123 -1.30 -10.59 -4.60
CA SER A 123 -1.11 -11.59 -5.66
C SER A 123 -1.01 -10.91 -7.02
N LEU A 124 -0.02 -11.32 -7.82
CA LEU A 124 0.31 -10.71 -9.11
C LEU A 124 0.24 -11.73 -10.24
N LEU A 125 -0.33 -11.33 -11.38
CA LEU A 125 -0.21 -12.05 -12.64
C LEU A 125 0.65 -11.28 -13.65
N PRO A 126 1.34 -11.96 -14.58
CA PRO A 126 2.00 -11.30 -15.70
C PRO A 126 1.02 -10.46 -16.53
N GLY A 127 1.43 -9.28 -16.98
CA GLY A 127 0.60 -8.40 -17.81
C GLY A 127 0.29 -8.96 -19.21
N THR A 128 0.98 -10.03 -19.61
CA THR A 128 0.75 -10.78 -20.85
C THR A 128 -0.29 -11.89 -20.70
N THR A 129 -0.88 -12.07 -19.50
CA THR A 129 -1.93 -13.07 -19.32
C THR A 129 -3.18 -12.74 -20.11
N ASN A 130 -3.80 -13.76 -20.71
CA ASN A 130 -5.07 -13.65 -21.43
C ASN A 130 -6.28 -13.88 -20.51
N LYS A 131 -6.04 -14.27 -19.26
CA LYS A 131 -7.08 -14.48 -18.23
C LYS A 131 -6.58 -13.93 -16.90
N VAL A 132 -7.40 -13.10 -16.27
CA VAL A 132 -7.18 -12.58 -14.93
C VAL A 132 -8.02 -13.43 -13.99
N THR A 133 -7.42 -14.49 -13.44
CA THR A 133 -8.05 -15.42 -12.51
C THR A 133 -7.28 -15.42 -11.20
N LYS A 134 -7.99 -15.45 -10.07
CA LYS A 134 -7.38 -15.69 -8.76
C LYS A 134 -6.68 -17.06 -8.78
N PRO A 135 -5.45 -17.18 -8.24
CA PRO A 135 -4.77 -18.47 -8.12
C PRO A 135 -5.53 -19.47 -7.23
#